data_AF-A0A0E3KD54-F1
#
_entry.id   AF-A0A0E3KD54-F1
#
_cell.length_a   1.000
_cell.length_b   1.000
_cell.length_c   1.000
_cell.angle_alpha   90.00
_cell.angle_beta   90.00
_cell.angle_gamma   90.00
#
_symmetry.space_group_name_H-M   'P 1'
#
loop_
_entity.id
_entity.type
_entity.pdbx_description
1 polymer ?
#
loop_
_entity_poly.entity_id
_entity_poly.type
_entity_poly.pdbx_seq_one_letter_code
_entity_poly.pdbx_strand_id
1 'polypeptide(L)'
;MCEFKVVTIERPIREDNNTVLIDYYDFVKISDTKIMNVLVKDSRENYSKSYYYYIRDYLNKLRILKENMINVKLVFPFEKANGSLNLKKGIIYVTNDKQLVYMNLHSNVYANCENCIAKPFCTYYLAKIIGENRLKIGVNKGNPGESWDKALSSLQSKYVKTKVIELPPSD
;
A
#
# COMPACT_ATOMS: atom_id res chain seq x y z
N MET A 1 -14.05 -8.26 5.55
CA MET A 1 -12.80 -8.66 6.25
C MET A 1 -11.68 -7.78 5.71
N CYS A 2 -10.73 -7.33 6.53
CA CYS A 2 -9.61 -6.52 6.02
C CYS A 2 -8.37 -6.56 6.93
N GLU A 3 -7.28 -5.97 6.45
CA GLU A 3 -6.10 -5.61 7.24
C GLU A 3 -5.75 -4.16 6.97
N PHE A 4 -5.48 -3.43 8.06
CA PHE A 4 -5.17 -2.01 8.02
C PHE A 4 -3.96 -1.72 8.90
N LYS A 5 -2.95 -1.05 8.34
CA LYS A 5 -1.75 -0.62 9.06
C LYS A 5 -1.40 0.80 8.66
N VAL A 6 -0.91 1.57 9.63
CA VAL A 6 -0.33 2.87 9.36
C VAL A 6 0.97 3.00 10.13
N VAL A 7 2.00 3.47 9.43
CA VAL A 7 3.34 3.65 9.99
C VAL A 7 3.90 4.99 9.54
N THR A 8 4.56 5.70 10.45
CA THR A 8 5.26 6.94 10.13
C THR A 8 6.53 6.64 9.34
N ILE A 9 6.76 7.42 8.29
CA ILE A 9 7.94 7.32 7.43
C ILE A 9 9.04 8.21 7.98
N GLU A 10 10.18 7.60 8.30
CA GLU A 10 11.41 8.28 8.75
C GLU A 10 12.48 8.32 7.65
N ARG A 11 12.23 7.65 6.52
CA ARG A 11 13.06 7.63 5.32
C ARG A 11 12.71 8.80 4.37
N PRO A 12 13.65 9.31 3.55
CA PRO A 12 13.29 10.22 2.47
C PRO A 12 12.30 9.60 1.48
N ILE A 13 11.42 10.44 0.91
CA ILE A 13 10.44 10.04 -0.10
C ILE A 13 10.78 10.81 -1.36
N ARG A 14 10.84 10.12 -2.49
CA ARG A 14 11.05 10.74 -3.79
C ARG A 14 9.81 11.58 -4.15
N GLU A 15 10.04 12.79 -4.67
CA GLU A 15 8.95 13.73 -4.98
C GLU A 15 8.03 13.25 -6.12
N ASP A 16 8.53 12.32 -6.93
CA ASP A 16 7.79 11.75 -8.06
C ASP A 16 6.58 10.92 -7.59
N ASN A 17 5.40 11.23 -8.12
CA ASN A 17 4.15 10.51 -7.85
C ASN A 17 4.08 9.15 -8.58
N ASN A 18 5.02 8.27 -8.27
CA ASN A 18 5.13 6.97 -8.91
C ASN A 18 4.05 6.01 -8.40
N THR A 19 3.42 5.30 -9.33
CA THR A 19 2.49 4.21 -9.06
C THR A 19 3.12 2.91 -9.53
N VAL A 20 3.14 1.90 -8.67
CA VAL A 20 3.68 0.57 -8.99
C VAL A 20 2.60 -0.50 -8.84
N LEU A 21 2.62 -1.49 -9.72
CA LEU A 21 1.86 -2.72 -9.59
C LEU A 21 2.79 -3.84 -9.11
N ILE A 22 2.39 -4.57 -8.07
CA ILE A 22 3.14 -5.73 -7.57
C ILE A 22 2.22 -6.95 -7.46
N ASP A 23 2.82 -8.14 -7.47
CA ASP A 23 2.08 -9.36 -7.23
C ASP A 23 1.39 -9.34 -5.86
N TYR A 24 0.19 -9.92 -5.76
CA TYR A 24 -0.57 -9.94 -4.52
C TYR A 24 0.17 -10.65 -3.39
N TYR A 25 0.96 -11.68 -3.69
CA TYR A 25 1.82 -12.34 -2.70
C TYR A 25 2.84 -11.37 -2.09
N ASP A 26 3.53 -10.60 -2.94
CA ASP A 26 4.50 -9.60 -2.49
C ASP A 26 3.82 -8.48 -1.70
N PHE A 27 2.63 -8.07 -2.13
CA PHE A 27 1.82 -7.10 -1.41
C PHE A 27 1.44 -7.56 0.00
N VAL A 28 1.04 -8.82 0.16
CA VAL A 28 0.76 -9.40 1.49
C VAL A 28 2.06 -9.50 2.29
N LYS A 29 3.17 -9.94 1.68
CA LYS A 29 4.47 -10.06 2.33
C LYS A 29 4.96 -8.73 2.91
N ILE A 30 4.76 -7.60 2.20
CA ILE A 30 5.12 -6.27 2.72
C ILE A 30 4.38 -5.91 4.01
N SER A 31 3.21 -6.49 4.28
CA SER A 31 2.49 -6.22 5.52
C SER A 31 3.25 -6.72 6.77
N ASP A 32 4.20 -7.63 6.62
CA ASP A 32 5.05 -8.08 7.71
C ASP A 32 5.75 -6.90 8.41
N THR A 33 5.70 -6.89 9.74
CA THR A 33 6.21 -5.79 10.57
C THR A 33 7.69 -5.53 10.32
N LYS A 34 8.51 -6.57 10.10
CA LYS A 34 9.95 -6.40 9.86
C LYS A 34 10.18 -5.75 8.49
N ILE A 35 9.42 -6.15 7.48
CA ILE A 35 9.51 -5.57 6.13
C ILE A 35 9.03 -4.11 6.13
N MET A 36 7.88 -3.81 6.76
CA MET A 36 7.41 -2.44 6.92
C MET A 36 8.43 -1.55 7.63
N ASN A 37 9.06 -2.05 8.69
CA ASN A 37 10.06 -1.29 9.44
C ASN A 37 11.29 -0.93 8.58
N VAL A 38 11.80 -1.87 7.77
CA VAL A 38 12.93 -1.59 6.84
C VAL A 38 12.51 -0.63 5.73
N LEU A 39 11.25 -0.71 5.27
CA LEU A 39 10.70 0.19 4.27
C LEU A 39 10.66 1.63 4.78
N VAL A 40 10.11 1.84 5.99
CA VAL A 40 9.85 3.19 6.52
C VAL A 40 11.03 3.81 7.26
N LYS A 41 12.00 3.01 7.74
CA LYS A 41 13.18 3.48 8.48
C LYS A 41 14.47 2.99 7.84
N ASP A 42 15.45 3.87 7.75
CA ASP A 42 16.81 3.50 7.33
C ASP A 42 17.65 3.05 8.54
N SER A 43 17.15 2.06 9.29
CA SER A 43 17.83 1.53 10.47
C SER A 43 17.96 0.02 10.42
N ARG A 44 19.18 -0.45 10.67
CA ARG A 44 19.53 -1.87 10.85
C ARG A 44 19.31 -2.34 12.29
N GLU A 45 18.94 -1.42 13.19
CA GLU A 45 18.70 -1.75 14.59
C GLU A 45 17.66 -2.89 14.69
N ASN A 46 17.97 -3.92 15.47
CA ASN A 46 17.21 -5.16 15.62
C ASN A 46 17.29 -6.17 14.46
N TYR A 47 18.16 -5.97 13.47
CA TYR A 47 18.35 -6.91 12.34
C TYR A 47 19.81 -7.34 12.14
N SER A 48 20.01 -8.60 11.74
CA SER A 48 21.31 -9.02 11.19
C SER A 48 21.60 -8.28 9.89
N LYS A 49 22.89 -8.09 9.57
CA LYS A 49 23.31 -7.40 8.35
C LYS A 49 22.73 -8.05 7.10
N SER A 50 22.87 -9.38 6.98
CA SER A 50 22.35 -10.14 5.84
C SER A 50 20.84 -10.01 5.69
N TYR A 51 20.09 -10.08 6.79
CA TYR A 51 18.63 -10.01 6.74
C TYR A 51 18.12 -8.61 6.38
N TYR A 52 18.74 -7.55 6.92
CA TYR A 52 18.40 -6.17 6.56
C TYR A 52 18.60 -5.91 5.07
N TYR A 53 19.77 -6.29 4.51
CA TYR A 53 20.04 -6.10 3.08
C TYR A 53 19.15 -6.98 2.20
N TYR A 54 18.84 -8.21 2.63
CA TYR A 54 17.86 -9.04 1.93
C TYR A 54 16.50 -8.34 1.78
N ILE A 55 15.97 -7.74 2.86
CA ILE A 55 14.69 -7.01 2.79
C ILE A 55 14.83 -5.77 1.91
N ARG A 56 15.92 -5.01 2.05
CA ARG A 56 16.15 -3.79 1.25
C ARG A 56 16.26 -4.13 -0.25
N ASP A 57 16.98 -5.18 -0.60
CA ASP A 57 17.12 -5.64 -1.99
C ASP A 57 15.79 -6.15 -2.54
N TYR A 58 15.01 -6.86 -1.72
CA TYR A 58 13.64 -7.25 -2.06
C TYR A 58 12.75 -6.03 -2.36
N LEU A 59 12.76 -5.01 -1.52
CA LEU A 59 11.99 -3.77 -1.74
C LEU A 59 12.46 -2.97 -2.96
N ASN A 60 13.77 -3.00 -3.26
CA ASN A 60 14.34 -2.41 -4.48
C ASN A 60 13.90 -3.18 -5.74
N LYS A 61 13.87 -4.52 -5.70
CA LYS A 61 13.35 -5.35 -6.81
C LYS A 61 11.89 -5.02 -7.14
N LEU A 62 11.09 -4.77 -6.11
CA LEU A 62 9.71 -4.30 -6.26
C LEU A 62 9.57 -2.83 -6.66
N ARG A 63 10.68 -2.09 -6.81
CA ARG A 63 10.73 -0.65 -7.13
C ARG A 63 10.02 0.26 -6.11
N ILE A 64 9.69 -0.27 -4.93
CA ILE A 64 9.10 0.48 -3.82
C ILE A 64 10.16 1.35 -3.15
N LEU A 65 11.38 0.79 -2.99
CA LEU A 65 12.57 1.55 -2.68
C LEU A 65 13.38 1.79 -3.95
N LYS A 66 14.10 2.91 -3.98
CA LYS A 66 15.22 3.14 -4.90
C LYS A 66 16.33 3.80 -4.11
N GLU A 67 17.52 3.18 -4.15
CA GLU A 67 18.66 3.57 -3.31
C GLU A 67 18.28 3.55 -1.82
N ASN A 68 18.08 4.73 -1.22
CA ASN A 68 17.66 4.90 0.16
C ASN A 68 16.34 5.68 0.30
N MET A 69 15.59 5.88 -0.78
CA MET A 69 14.34 6.64 -0.76
C MET A 69 13.14 5.74 -1.06
N ILE A 70 11.99 6.05 -0.43
CA ILE A 70 10.71 5.51 -0.89
C ILE A 70 10.43 6.12 -2.27
N ASN A 71 10.31 5.25 -3.27
CA ASN A 71 10.22 5.61 -4.68
C ASN A 71 8.79 5.56 -5.22
N VAL A 72 7.79 5.44 -4.35
CA VAL A 72 6.37 5.27 -4.70
C VAL A 72 5.47 6.20 -3.89
N LYS A 73 4.43 6.72 -4.55
CA LYS A 73 3.27 7.33 -3.90
C LYS A 73 2.17 6.28 -3.67
N LEU A 74 2.06 5.32 -4.57
CA LEU A 74 0.95 4.37 -4.66
C LEU A 74 1.45 2.99 -5.10
N VAL A 75 0.98 1.94 -4.42
CA VAL A 75 1.19 0.55 -4.85
C VAL A 75 -0.15 -0.15 -4.91
N PHE A 76 -0.44 -0.85 -6.00
CA PHE A 76 -1.58 -1.75 -6.08
C PHE A 76 -1.15 -3.21 -6.26
N PRO A 77 -1.80 -4.15 -5.57
CA PRO A 77 -1.65 -5.56 -5.84
C PRO A 77 -2.38 -5.99 -7.11
N PHE A 78 -1.82 -6.97 -7.82
CA PHE A 78 -2.48 -7.71 -8.90
C PHE A 78 -2.31 -9.22 -8.73
N GLU A 79 -3.17 -9.99 -9.37
CA GLU A 79 -2.93 -11.41 -9.67
C GLU A 79 -3.02 -11.64 -11.18
N LYS A 80 -2.20 -12.56 -11.68
CA LYS A 80 -2.33 -13.05 -13.06
C LYS A 80 -3.38 -14.16 -13.06
N ALA A 81 -4.46 -13.99 -13.83
CA ALA A 81 -5.41 -15.08 -14.09
C ALA A 81 -5.84 -15.06 -15.56
N ASN A 82 -5.84 -16.23 -16.19
CA ASN A 82 -6.29 -16.44 -17.58
C ASN A 82 -5.68 -15.45 -18.58
N GLY A 83 -4.37 -15.19 -18.46
CA GLY A 83 -3.65 -14.25 -19.34
C GLY A 83 -3.95 -12.76 -19.09
N SER A 84 -4.71 -12.43 -18.04
CA SER A 84 -5.05 -11.05 -17.66
C SER A 84 -4.48 -10.67 -16.30
N LEU A 85 -4.20 -9.37 -16.11
CA LEU A 85 -3.82 -8.79 -14.83
C LEU A 85 -5.07 -8.31 -14.11
N ASN A 86 -5.41 -8.96 -13.00
CA ASN A 86 -6.55 -8.61 -12.16
C ASN A 86 -6.08 -7.83 -10.94
N LEU A 87 -6.39 -6.55 -10.91
CA LEU A 87 -6.12 -5.70 -9.74
C LEU A 87 -6.94 -6.17 -8.54
N LYS A 88 -6.27 -6.35 -7.41
CA LYS A 88 -6.91 -6.72 -6.14
C LYS A 88 -7.26 -5.47 -5.34
N LYS A 89 -8.22 -5.62 -4.43
CA LYS A 89 -8.67 -4.54 -3.55
C LYS A 89 -7.69 -4.37 -2.39
N GLY A 90 -6.54 -3.78 -2.68
CA GLY A 90 -5.55 -3.37 -1.71
C GLY A 90 -4.74 -2.17 -2.17
N ILE A 91 -4.02 -1.54 -1.26
CA ILE A 91 -3.21 -0.36 -1.51
C ILE A 91 -2.10 -0.23 -0.47
N ILE A 92 -0.92 0.20 -0.91
CA ILE A 92 0.04 0.93 -0.08
C ILE A 92 0.05 2.37 -0.58
N TYR A 93 -0.19 3.33 0.31
CA TYR A 93 -0.25 4.74 -0.01
C TYR A 93 0.66 5.55 0.89
N VAL A 94 1.49 6.40 0.28
CA VAL A 94 2.29 7.38 1.01
C VAL A 94 1.51 8.69 1.05
N THR A 95 1.07 9.09 2.23
CA THR A 95 0.34 10.37 2.44
C THR A 95 1.29 11.58 2.37
N ASN A 96 0.73 12.77 2.18
CA ASN A 96 1.52 14.00 2.07
C ASN A 96 2.26 14.37 3.37
N ASP A 97 1.78 13.92 4.53
CA ASP A 97 2.41 14.11 5.84
C ASP A 97 3.24 12.89 6.27
N LYS A 98 3.78 12.15 5.29
CA LYS A 98 4.76 11.07 5.49
C LYS A 98 4.25 9.91 6.35
N GLN A 99 2.98 9.54 6.23
CA GLN A 99 2.47 8.26 6.72
C GLN A 99 2.35 7.25 5.58
N LEU A 100 2.80 6.02 5.81
CA LEU A 100 2.55 4.87 4.95
C LEU A 100 1.27 4.17 5.42
N VAL A 101 0.26 4.12 4.55
CA VAL A 101 -1.02 3.46 4.79
C VAL A 101 -1.08 2.18 3.99
N TYR A 102 -1.27 1.05 4.67
CA TYR A 102 -1.55 -0.25 4.06
C TYR A 102 -3.01 -0.60 4.31
N MET A 103 -3.72 -0.98 3.25
CA MET A 103 -5.07 -1.52 3.34
C MET A 103 -5.20 -2.72 2.41
N ASN A 104 -5.69 -3.84 2.93
CA ASN A 104 -6.03 -5.03 2.16
C ASN A 104 -7.47 -5.47 2.48
N LEU A 105 -8.39 -5.35 1.53
CA LEU A 105 -9.80 -5.76 1.71
C LEU A 105 -10.04 -7.26 1.51
N HIS A 106 -9.02 -8.03 1.13
CA HIS A 106 -9.10 -9.49 1.00
C HIS A 106 -8.46 -10.22 2.19
N SER A 107 -7.89 -9.49 3.15
CA SER A 107 -7.29 -10.08 4.34
C SER A 107 -8.35 -10.47 5.37
N ASN A 108 -8.07 -11.52 6.13
CA ASN A 108 -8.95 -12.06 7.17
C ASN A 108 -8.58 -11.60 8.59
N VAL A 109 -7.60 -10.69 8.74
CA VAL A 109 -7.12 -10.18 10.04
C VAL A 109 -8.25 -9.56 10.86
N TYR A 110 -9.07 -8.69 10.25
CA TYR A 110 -10.29 -8.16 10.87
C TYR A 110 -11.52 -8.77 10.19
N ALA A 111 -12.37 -9.44 10.97
CA ALA A 111 -13.53 -10.15 10.44
C ALA A 111 -14.65 -9.21 9.95
N ASN A 112 -15.05 -8.22 10.77
CA ASN A 112 -16.13 -7.29 10.47
C ASN A 112 -15.80 -5.84 10.88
N CYS A 113 -16.58 -4.87 10.37
CA CYS A 113 -16.41 -3.44 10.65
C CYS A 113 -17.22 -2.95 11.86
N GLU A 114 -18.09 -3.77 12.44
CA GLU A 114 -18.95 -3.33 13.56
C GLU A 114 -18.11 -3.12 14.82
N ASN A 115 -17.26 -4.09 15.15
CA ASN A 115 -16.42 -4.10 16.35
C ASN A 115 -14.92 -3.95 16.04
N CYS A 116 -14.56 -3.39 14.88
CA CYS A 116 -13.17 -3.24 14.47
C CYS A 116 -12.49 -2.10 15.23
N ILE A 117 -11.48 -2.43 16.04
CA ILE A 117 -10.64 -1.45 16.75
C ILE A 117 -9.94 -0.45 15.81
N ALA A 118 -9.66 -0.85 14.58
CA ALA A 118 -9.03 0.00 13.58
C ALA A 118 -10.03 0.93 12.86
N LYS A 119 -11.34 0.80 13.09
CA LYS A 119 -12.39 1.53 12.35
C LYS A 119 -12.23 3.05 12.37
N PRO A 120 -11.96 3.72 13.51
CA PRO A 120 -11.79 5.17 13.52
C PRO A 120 -10.60 5.61 12.65
N PHE A 121 -9.48 4.92 12.77
CA PHE A 121 -8.27 5.20 11.98
C PHE A 121 -8.47 4.87 10.51
N CYS A 122 -9.07 3.73 10.15
CA CYS A 122 -9.29 3.37 8.75
C CYS A 122 -10.23 4.36 8.05
N THR A 123 -11.22 4.89 8.78
CA THR A 123 -12.15 5.91 8.28
C THR A 123 -11.44 7.25 8.08
N TYR A 124 -10.60 7.65 9.04
CA TYR A 124 -9.80 8.87 8.96
C TYR A 124 -8.85 8.83 7.75
N TYR A 125 -8.06 7.76 7.61
CA TYR A 125 -7.10 7.64 6.52
C TYR A 125 -7.78 7.46 5.17
N LEU A 126 -8.97 6.84 5.10
CA LEU A 126 -9.78 6.83 3.89
C LEU A 126 -10.17 8.26 3.46
N ALA A 127 -10.73 9.05 4.38
CA ALA A 127 -11.13 10.43 4.09
C ALA A 127 -9.92 11.27 3.62
N LYS A 128 -8.76 11.06 4.25
CA LYS A 128 -7.51 11.70 3.88
C LYS A 128 -7.07 11.33 2.47
N ILE A 129 -7.02 10.04 2.13
CA ILE A 129 -6.65 9.56 0.79
C ILE A 129 -7.63 10.09 -0.27
N ILE A 130 -8.94 10.11 0.03
CA ILE A 130 -9.96 10.71 -0.84
C ILE A 130 -9.64 12.19 -1.10
N GLY A 131 -9.34 12.96 -0.05
CA GLY A 131 -9.00 14.38 -0.13
C GLY A 131 -7.73 14.64 -0.93
N GLU A 132 -6.62 13.96 -0.60
CA GLU A 132 -5.33 14.09 -1.29
C GLU A 132 -5.43 13.75 -2.79
N ASN A 133 -6.32 12.83 -3.16
CA ASN A 133 -6.53 12.43 -4.55
C ASN A 133 -7.72 13.12 -5.24
N ARG A 134 -8.43 14.03 -4.55
CA ARG A 134 -9.62 14.75 -5.02
C ARG A 134 -10.70 13.82 -5.57
N LEU A 135 -10.95 12.70 -4.89
CA LEU A 135 -12.00 11.75 -5.30
C LEU A 135 -13.38 12.27 -4.87
N LYS A 136 -14.38 12.12 -5.75
CA LYS A 136 -15.77 12.51 -5.47
C LYS A 136 -16.52 11.36 -4.77
N ILE A 137 -16.05 10.96 -3.59
CA ILE A 137 -16.59 9.82 -2.81
C ILE A 137 -16.88 10.28 -1.38
N GLY A 138 -18.07 9.98 -0.88
CA GLY A 138 -18.41 10.15 0.54
C GLY A 138 -17.94 8.97 1.39
N VAL A 139 -17.61 9.21 2.66
CA VAL A 139 -17.21 8.16 3.60
C VAL A 139 -18.41 7.72 4.44
N ASN A 140 -18.87 6.48 4.21
CA ASN A 140 -19.87 5.84 5.07
C ASN A 140 -19.19 5.29 6.33
N LYS A 141 -19.32 6.01 7.46
CA LYS A 141 -18.73 5.59 8.75
C LYS A 141 -19.37 4.31 9.31
N GLY A 142 -20.62 4.00 8.94
CA GLY A 142 -21.30 2.76 9.33
C GLY A 142 -20.66 1.55 8.66
N ASN A 143 -20.40 1.66 7.35
CA ASN A 143 -19.75 0.64 6.52
C ASN A 143 -18.54 1.21 5.76
N PRO A 144 -17.38 1.37 6.43
CA PRO A 144 -16.19 1.92 5.79
C PRO A 144 -15.61 0.98 4.73
N GLY A 145 -15.87 -0.34 4.81
CA GLY A 145 -15.39 -1.31 3.83
C GLY A 145 -15.89 -1.04 2.41
N GLU A 146 -17.17 -0.72 2.26
CA GLU A 146 -17.75 -0.31 0.97
C GLU A 146 -17.13 1.00 0.45
N SER A 147 -16.87 1.95 1.36
CA SER A 147 -16.27 3.24 1.00
C SER A 147 -14.81 3.05 0.54
N TRP A 148 -14.08 2.14 1.17
CA TRP A 148 -12.74 1.73 0.75
C TRP A 148 -12.76 1.06 -0.63
N ASP A 149 -13.70 0.14 -0.88
CA ASP A 149 -13.80 -0.53 -2.19
C ASP A 149 -14.04 0.48 -3.33
N LYS A 150 -14.95 1.44 -3.12
CA LYS A 150 -15.20 2.53 -4.07
C LYS A 150 -13.96 3.41 -4.30
N ALA A 151 -13.25 3.75 -3.23
CA ALA A 151 -12.04 4.54 -3.30
C ALA A 151 -10.93 3.81 -4.06
N LEU A 152 -10.68 2.54 -3.75
CA LEU A 152 -9.71 1.70 -4.45
C LEU A 152 -10.03 1.59 -5.93
N SER A 153 -11.29 1.31 -6.29
CA SER A 153 -11.74 1.23 -7.68
C SER A 153 -11.50 2.53 -8.45
N SER A 154 -11.75 3.67 -7.79
CA SER A 154 -11.56 4.99 -8.38
C SER A 154 -10.08 5.36 -8.54
N LEU A 155 -9.25 5.04 -7.55
CA LEU A 155 -7.80 5.23 -7.63
C LEU A 155 -7.19 4.33 -8.72
N GLN A 156 -7.56 3.06 -8.76
CA GLN A 156 -7.12 2.13 -9.80
C GLN A 156 -7.50 2.67 -11.18
N SER A 157 -8.75 3.09 -11.38
CA SER A 157 -9.17 3.69 -12.66
C SER A 157 -8.40 4.97 -13.00
N LYS A 158 -8.10 5.82 -12.00
CA LYS A 158 -7.38 7.07 -12.19
C LYS A 158 -5.90 6.89 -12.54
N TYR A 159 -5.22 5.92 -11.92
CA TYR A 159 -3.76 5.77 -12.00
C TYR A 159 -3.30 4.62 -12.92
N VAL A 160 -4.14 3.61 -13.14
CA VAL A 160 -3.79 2.43 -13.94
C VAL A 160 -4.24 2.57 -15.40
N LYS A 161 -5.48 3.04 -15.64
CA LYS A 161 -6.03 3.11 -17.01
C LYS A 161 -5.44 4.23 -17.86
N THR A 162 -4.68 5.15 -17.26
CA THR A 162 -4.24 6.40 -17.88
C THR A 162 -2.73 6.46 -18.09
N LYS A 163 -1.96 5.44 -17.66
CA LYS A 163 -0.50 5.43 -17.72
C LYS A 163 0.03 4.07 -18.15
N VAL A 164 1.15 4.06 -18.87
CA VAL A 164 1.99 2.86 -18.99
C VAL A 164 2.51 2.55 -17.60
N ILE A 165 2.17 1.36 -17.07
CA ILE A 165 2.59 0.96 -15.74
C ILE A 165 3.78 0.02 -15.89
N GLU A 166 4.88 0.41 -15.27
CA GLU A 166 6.04 -0.46 -15.16
C GLU A 166 5.72 -1.65 -14.25
N LEU A 167 5.84 -2.85 -14.80
CA LEU A 167 5.85 -4.08 -14.01
C LEU A 167 7.29 -4.35 -13.54
N PRO A 168 7.47 -4.84 -12.29
CA PRO A 168 8.74 -5.41 -11.89
C PRO A 168 9.14 -6.53 -12.86
N PRO A 169 10.46 -6.74 -13.10
CA PRO A 169 10.93 -7.89 -13.87
C PRO A 169 10.33 -9.18 -13.30
N SER A 170 9.77 -10.02 -14.17
CA SER A 170 9.43 -11.40 -13.80
C SER A 170 10.72 -12.20 -13.91
N ASP A 171 11.20 -12.76 -12.79
CA ASP A 171 12.24 -13.81 -12.82
C ASP A 171 11.73 -15.05 -13.58
#